data_AF-I0BLQ5-F1
#
_entry.id   AF-I0BLQ5-F1
#
_cell.length_a   1.000
_cell.length_b   1.000
_cell.length_c   1.000
_cell.angle_alpha   90.00
_cell.angle_beta   90.00
_cell.angle_gamma   90.00
#
_symmetry.space_group_name_H-M   'P 1'
#
loop_
_entity.id
_entity.type
_entity.pdbx_description
1 polymer ?
#
loop_
_entity_poly.entity_id
_entity_poly.type
_entity_poly.pdbx_seq_one_letter_code
_entity_poly.pdbx_strand_id
1 'polypeptide(L)'
;MKRHLQRFGVYYVILVLLLIIAAPLMTSSDSIPEIAYETNQGSAGSGYSQAFIKNGLTMLEILKEVITYKDIYSDEEREYADRFYDDTYNAQEKAFLHRIMAVQINYFKTLDGRNKETPISDTAVSELLRQIDVLQQELHSMSTAK
;
A
#
# COMPACT_ATOMS: atom_id res chain seq x y z
N MET A 1 2.10 -24.21 74.80
CA MET A 1 0.81 -24.41 74.09
C MET A 1 1.10 -24.83 72.66
N LYS A 2 0.63 -26.03 72.27
CA LYS A 2 0.42 -26.61 70.92
C LYS A 2 1.54 -26.41 69.88
N ARG A 3 2.52 -27.31 69.75
CA ARG A 3 2.51 -28.64 69.09
C ARG A 3 2.49 -28.60 67.55
N HIS A 4 3.60 -29.09 66.98
CA HIS A 4 3.72 -30.01 65.85
C HIS A 4 3.04 -29.68 64.52
N LEU A 5 3.83 -29.60 63.44
CA LEU A 5 3.80 -30.53 62.27
C LEU A 5 4.77 -29.97 61.22
N GLN A 6 5.94 -30.56 61.00
CA GLN A 6 6.23 -31.76 60.21
C GLN A 6 7.06 -31.36 58.98
N ARG A 7 8.36 -31.61 59.08
CA ARG A 7 9.23 -31.88 57.92
C ARG A 7 8.80 -33.22 57.33
N PHE A 8 8.38 -33.26 56.06
CA PHE A 8 8.36 -34.42 55.15
C PHE A 8 7.80 -33.85 53.82
N GLY A 9 8.33 -34.08 52.64
CA GLY A 9 9.41 -34.93 52.16
C GLY A 9 9.37 -34.88 50.61
N VAL A 10 10.53 -35.14 50.02
CA VAL A 10 10.68 -35.96 48.81
C VAL A 10 10.01 -35.44 47.52
N TYR A 11 10.87 -34.91 46.65
CA TYR A 11 10.85 -35.10 45.19
C TYR A 11 10.10 -36.35 44.75
N TYR A 12 9.07 -36.21 43.92
CA TYR A 12 8.48 -37.17 42.96
C TYR A 12 7.10 -36.53 42.65
N VAL A 13 6.65 -36.23 41.43
CA VAL A 13 6.83 -36.86 40.13
C VAL A 13 6.53 -35.80 39.05
N ILE A 14 7.43 -35.74 38.08
CA ILE A 14 7.26 -35.53 36.63
C ILE A 14 5.81 -35.47 36.10
N LEU A 15 5.63 -34.66 35.05
CA LEU A 15 4.50 -34.65 34.10
C LEU A 15 3.19 -34.05 34.61
N VAL A 16 2.83 -32.88 34.09
CA VAL A 16 1.61 -32.68 33.28
C VAL A 16 1.54 -31.22 32.81
N LEU A 17 1.64 -31.08 31.48
CA LEU A 17 1.09 -30.04 30.61
C LEU A 17 1.43 -28.55 30.88
N LEU A 18 2.22 -27.90 30.03
CA LEU A 18 1.82 -27.27 28.75
C LEU A 18 0.83 -26.10 28.90
N LEU A 19 1.26 -24.98 28.31
CA LEU A 19 0.46 -23.81 27.88
C LEU A 19 0.02 -22.91 29.03
N ILE A 20 0.48 -21.66 29.07
CA ILE A 20 -0.29 -20.44 28.76
C ILE A 20 0.60 -19.30 29.31
N ILE A 21 0.96 -18.19 28.68
CA ILE A 21 0.66 -17.53 27.40
C ILE A 21 1.88 -16.63 27.16
N ALA A 22 2.48 -16.72 25.98
CA ALA A 22 3.35 -15.68 25.46
C ALA A 22 2.49 -14.41 25.32
N ALA A 23 2.81 -13.36 26.07
CA ALA A 23 2.15 -12.08 25.93
C ALA A 23 2.31 -11.61 24.47
N PRO A 24 1.22 -11.36 23.73
CA PRO A 24 1.36 -10.66 22.47
C PRO A 24 1.80 -9.23 22.79
N LEU A 25 2.97 -8.84 22.25
CA LEU A 25 3.25 -7.42 22.03
C LEU A 25 2.05 -6.87 21.24
N MET A 26 1.26 -6.02 21.88
CA MET A 26 0.28 -5.20 21.19
C MET A 26 1.06 -4.22 20.30
N THR A 27 1.34 -4.63 19.06
CA THR A 27 1.58 -3.70 17.97
C THR A 27 0.25 -3.01 17.71
N SER A 28 0.11 -1.77 18.19
CA SER A 28 -0.93 -0.87 17.71
C SER A 28 -0.67 -0.64 16.22
N SER A 29 -1.34 -1.43 15.39
CA SER A 29 -1.49 -1.12 13.97
C SER A 29 -2.38 0.11 13.91
N ASP A 30 -1.77 1.29 13.84
CA ASP A 30 -2.47 2.51 13.46
C ASP A 30 -3.14 2.22 12.12
N SER A 31 -4.44 1.96 12.22
CA SER A 31 -5.27 1.62 11.09
C SER A 31 -5.45 2.92 10.32
N ILE A 32 -4.84 2.99 9.14
CA ILE A 32 -5.05 4.11 8.21
C ILE A 32 -6.57 4.21 8.01
N PRO A 33 -7.19 5.38 8.23
CA PRO A 33 -8.63 5.53 8.03
C PRO A 33 -8.98 5.21 6.58
N GLU A 34 -9.80 4.17 6.40
CA GLU A 34 -10.39 3.82 5.11
C GLU A 34 -11.39 4.93 4.74
N ILE A 35 -11.00 5.80 3.81
CA ILE A 35 -11.88 6.85 3.30
C ILE A 35 -12.89 6.15 2.38
N ALA A 36 -14.09 5.91 2.89
CA ALA A 36 -15.21 5.44 2.09
C ALA A 36 -15.62 6.54 1.10
N TYR A 37 -15.41 6.31 -0.20
CA TYR A 37 -15.94 7.17 -1.26
C TYR A 37 -17.18 6.54 -1.87
N GLU A 38 -18.26 7.32 -1.94
CA GLU A 38 -19.49 6.92 -2.62
C GLU A 38 -19.23 6.81 -4.13
N THR A 39 -19.50 5.63 -4.68
CA THR A 39 -19.38 5.39 -6.12
C THR A 39 -20.63 5.93 -6.82
N ASN A 40 -20.56 7.15 -7.34
CA ASN A 40 -21.56 7.64 -8.30
C ASN A 40 -21.44 6.86 -9.61
N GLN A 41 -22.44 6.02 -9.91
CA GLN A 41 -22.51 5.21 -11.11
C GLN A 41 -22.78 6.07 -12.35
N GLY A 42 -21.71 6.50 -13.02
CA GLY A 42 -21.74 6.96 -14.40
C GLY A 42 -21.56 5.77 -15.36
N SER A 43 -22.55 5.58 -16.24
CA SER A 43 -22.55 4.72 -17.45
C SER A 43 -21.58 3.53 -17.47
N ALA A 44 -22.10 2.35 -17.11
CA ALA A 44 -21.39 1.08 -17.11
C ALA A 44 -20.97 0.62 -18.51
N GLY A 45 -19.82 1.08 -18.98
CA GLY A 45 -18.98 0.25 -19.86
C GLY A 45 -18.39 -0.87 -19.01
N SER A 46 -18.72 -2.13 -19.33
CA SER A 46 -18.10 -3.27 -18.64
C SER A 46 -16.65 -3.42 -19.12
N GLY A 47 -15.71 -2.94 -18.32
CA GLY A 47 -14.27 -3.06 -18.58
C GLY A 47 -13.53 -1.73 -18.72
N TYR A 48 -12.21 -1.83 -18.85
CA TYR A 48 -11.34 -0.69 -19.03
C TYR A 48 -11.39 -0.18 -20.47
N SER A 49 -11.54 1.13 -20.65
CA SER A 49 -11.42 1.76 -21.95
C SER A 49 -9.96 1.72 -22.44
N GLN A 50 -9.79 1.71 -23.76
CA GLN A 50 -8.44 1.77 -24.36
C GLN A 50 -7.74 3.10 -24.05
N ALA A 51 -8.52 4.18 -23.90
CA ALA A 51 -8.01 5.47 -23.45
C ALA A 51 -7.46 5.39 -22.02
N PHE A 52 -8.21 4.79 -21.08
CA PHE A 52 -7.74 4.58 -19.71
C PHE A 52 -6.48 3.73 -19.66
N ILE A 53 -6.43 2.60 -20.38
CA ILE A 53 -5.25 1.72 -20.39
C ILE A 53 -4.03 2.48 -20.89
N LYS A 54 -4.16 3.18 -22.03
CA LYS A 54 -3.06 3.96 -22.61
C LYS A 54 -2.59 5.06 -21.65
N ASN A 55 -3.52 5.85 -21.11
CA ASN A 55 -3.17 6.97 -20.24
C ASN A 55 -2.62 6.48 -18.89
N GLY A 56 -3.16 5.40 -18.34
CA GLY A 56 -2.66 4.77 -17.12
C GLY A 56 -1.24 4.23 -17.28
N LEU A 57 -0.91 3.61 -18.42
CA LEU A 57 0.46 3.18 -18.71
C LEU A 57 1.42 4.38 -18.81
N THR A 58 1.02 5.47 -19.48
CA THR A 58 1.82 6.70 -19.53
C THR A 58 2.00 7.31 -18.14
N MET A 59 0.95 7.38 -17.32
CA MET A 59 1.04 7.89 -15.94
C MET A 59 1.99 7.06 -15.07
N LEU A 60 1.92 5.73 -15.20
CA LEU A 60 2.81 4.81 -14.48
C LEU A 60 4.27 4.97 -14.91
N GLU A 61 4.54 5.23 -16.19
CA GLU A 61 5.89 5.50 -16.69
C GLU A 61 6.45 6.81 -16.14
N ILE A 62 5.65 7.89 -16.18
CA ILE A 62 6.02 9.17 -15.56
C ILE A 62 6.34 8.97 -14.07
N LEU A 63 5.47 8.27 -13.33
CA LEU A 63 5.70 8.01 -11.92
C LEU A 63 6.94 7.14 -11.68
N LYS A 64 7.23 6.18 -12.56
CA LYS A 64 8.42 5.33 -12.51
C LYS A 64 9.70 6.15 -12.64
N GLU A 65 9.76 7.06 -13.61
CA GLU A 65 10.91 7.94 -13.81
C GLU A 65 11.11 8.85 -12.60
N VAL A 66 10.06 9.51 -12.15
CA VAL A 66 10.09 10.40 -10.97
C VAL A 66 10.62 9.68 -9.72
N ILE A 67 10.14 8.46 -9.46
CA ILE A 67 10.60 7.65 -8.31
C ILE A 67 12.04 7.19 -8.50
N THR A 68 12.43 6.78 -9.71
CA THR A 68 13.79 6.32 -10.02
C THR A 68 14.82 7.41 -9.79
N TYR A 69 14.48 8.64 -10.19
CA TYR A 69 15.37 9.81 -10.04
C TYR A 69 15.18 10.56 -8.73
N LYS A 70 14.27 10.10 -7.86
CA LYS A 70 13.94 10.74 -6.57
C LYS A 70 13.56 12.21 -6.74
N ASP A 71 12.85 12.54 -7.82
CA ASP A 71 12.48 13.92 -8.19
C ASP A 71 11.02 14.25 -7.85
N ILE A 72 10.59 15.47 -8.18
CA ILE A 72 9.19 15.90 -8.25
C ILE A 72 8.73 15.98 -9.70
N TYR A 73 7.42 16.04 -9.93
CA TYR A 73 6.89 16.28 -11.27
C TYR A 73 7.40 17.59 -11.85
N SER A 74 7.86 17.54 -13.09
CA SER A 74 7.98 18.70 -13.97
C SER A 74 6.61 19.32 -14.21
N ASP A 75 6.57 20.54 -14.77
CA ASP A 75 5.28 21.20 -15.05
C ASP A 75 4.46 20.45 -16.10
N GLU A 76 5.12 19.85 -17.10
CA GLU A 76 4.46 19.04 -18.14
C GLU A 76 3.89 17.73 -17.56
N GLU A 77 4.65 17.06 -16.70
CA GLU A 77 4.21 15.84 -15.99
C GLU A 77 3.06 16.13 -15.03
N ARG A 78 3.12 17.27 -14.32
CA ARG A 78 2.05 17.71 -13.43
C ARG A 78 0.78 17.99 -14.21
N GLU A 79 0.87 18.70 -15.33
CA GLU A 79 -0.29 18.97 -16.18
C GLU A 79 -0.88 17.66 -16.75
N TYR A 80 -0.03 16.69 -17.09
CA TYR A 80 -0.49 15.36 -17.48
C TYR A 80 -1.24 14.66 -16.35
N ALA A 81 -0.64 14.62 -15.16
CA ALA A 81 -1.22 14.00 -13.98
C ALA A 81 -2.57 14.63 -13.62
N ASP A 82 -2.66 15.96 -13.59
CA ASP A 82 -3.88 16.70 -13.29
C ASP A 82 -5.01 16.32 -14.27
N ARG A 83 -4.73 16.33 -15.59
CA ARG A 83 -5.72 15.90 -16.59
C ARG A 83 -6.11 14.44 -16.44
N PHE A 84 -5.18 13.56 -16.11
CA PHE A 84 -5.46 12.14 -15.92
C PHE A 84 -6.35 11.89 -14.68
N TYR A 85 -6.09 12.59 -13.57
CA TYR A 85 -6.86 12.43 -12.35
C TYR A 85 -8.23 13.12 -12.37
N ASP A 86 -8.37 14.20 -13.14
CA ASP A 86 -9.63 14.94 -13.29
C ASP A 86 -10.58 14.34 -14.34
N ASP A 87 -10.14 13.33 -15.10
CA ASP A 87 -10.93 12.72 -16.16
C ASP A 87 -12.11 11.87 -15.60
N THR A 88 -13.11 11.64 -16.46
CA THR A 88 -14.30 10.87 -16.07
C THR A 88 -14.12 9.38 -16.37
N TYR A 89 -13.97 8.60 -15.29
CA TYR A 89 -13.82 7.16 -15.36
C TYR A 89 -15.03 6.38 -14.82
N ASN A 90 -15.21 5.15 -15.33
CA ASN A 90 -16.18 4.21 -14.77
C ASN A 90 -15.72 3.66 -13.40
N ALA A 91 -16.57 2.91 -12.72
CA ALA A 91 -16.26 2.42 -11.36
C ALA A 91 -15.00 1.52 -11.29
N GLN A 92 -14.78 0.68 -12.30
CA GLN A 92 -13.62 -0.23 -12.35
C GLN A 92 -12.33 0.55 -12.64
N GLU A 93 -12.38 1.48 -13.58
CA GLU A 93 -11.27 2.39 -13.89
C GLU A 93 -10.91 3.28 -12.68
N LYS A 94 -11.90 3.82 -11.96
CA LYS A 94 -11.68 4.59 -10.72
C LYS A 94 -11.00 3.76 -9.64
N ALA A 95 -11.42 2.51 -9.46
CA ALA A 95 -10.76 1.62 -8.49
C ALA A 95 -9.28 1.40 -8.84
N PHE A 96 -8.93 1.32 -10.12
CA PHE A 96 -7.55 1.21 -10.56
C PHE A 96 -6.79 2.55 -10.42
N LEU A 97 -7.43 3.67 -10.76
CA LEU A 97 -6.88 5.02 -10.57
C LEU A 97 -6.43 5.24 -9.12
N HIS A 98 -7.26 4.86 -8.15
CA HIS A 98 -6.93 4.97 -6.73
C HIS A 98 -5.68 4.19 -6.33
N ARG A 99 -5.39 3.07 -7.00
CA ARG A 99 -4.16 2.29 -6.75
C ARG A 99 -2.93 3.01 -7.31
N ILE A 100 -3.04 3.65 -8.48
CA ILE A 100 -1.97 4.52 -9.02
C ILE A 100 -1.71 5.69 -8.05
N MET A 101 -2.78 6.37 -7.62
CA MET A 101 -2.70 7.48 -6.66
C MET A 101 -2.08 7.06 -5.32
N ALA A 102 -2.36 5.84 -4.84
CA ALA A 102 -1.76 5.34 -3.61
C ALA A 102 -0.22 5.28 -3.71
N VAL A 103 0.33 4.79 -4.83
CA VAL A 103 1.79 4.78 -5.06
C VAL A 103 2.34 6.20 -5.09
N GLN A 104 1.69 7.11 -5.82
CA GLN A 104 2.07 8.52 -5.90
C GLN A 104 2.10 9.17 -4.50
N ILE A 105 1.01 9.03 -3.74
CA ILE A 105 0.88 9.60 -2.40
C ILE A 105 1.97 9.04 -1.48
N ASN A 106 2.23 7.73 -1.53
CA ASN A 106 3.26 7.11 -0.71
C ASN A 106 4.65 7.65 -1.06
N TYR A 107 4.95 7.84 -2.35
CA TYR A 107 6.19 8.46 -2.77
C TYR A 107 6.31 9.91 -2.27
N PHE A 108 5.34 10.78 -2.59
CA PHE A 108 5.43 12.20 -2.22
C PHE A 108 5.32 12.44 -0.71
N LYS A 109 4.73 11.53 0.07
CA LYS A 109 4.79 11.58 1.54
C LYS A 109 6.21 11.40 2.09
N THR A 110 7.07 10.69 1.37
CA THR A 110 8.48 10.49 1.78
C THR A 110 9.37 11.65 1.36
N LEU A 111 8.96 12.42 0.34
CA LEU A 111 9.59 13.67 -0.02
C LEU A 111 9.10 14.76 0.94
N ASP A 112 9.88 15.09 1.97
CA ASP A 112 9.58 16.29 2.75
C ASP A 112 9.69 17.52 1.84
N GLY A 113 8.56 18.12 1.47
CA GLY A 113 8.51 19.30 0.61
C GLY A 113 9.28 20.51 1.17
N ARG A 114 9.67 20.48 2.45
CA ARG A 114 10.52 21.49 3.09
C ARG A 114 11.99 21.07 3.16
N ASN A 115 12.28 19.79 3.04
CA ASN A 115 13.63 19.25 3.16
C ASN A 115 13.85 18.09 2.18
N LYS A 116 14.26 18.45 0.95
CA LYS A 116 14.62 17.51 -0.13
C LYS A 116 15.73 16.53 0.26
N GLU A 117 16.40 16.75 1.38
CA GLU A 117 17.51 15.92 1.87
C GLU A 117 17.08 14.77 2.77
N THR A 118 15.78 14.61 3.12
CA THR A 118 15.34 13.39 3.81
C THR A 118 15.36 12.25 2.78
N PRO A 119 16.37 11.35 2.80
CA PRO A 119 16.56 10.44 1.69
C PRO A 119 15.46 9.38 1.75
N ILE A 120 14.69 9.25 0.67
CA ILE A 120 13.91 8.03 0.48
C ILE A 120 14.89 6.85 0.45
N SER A 121 14.66 5.87 1.33
CA SER A 121 15.51 4.69 1.39
C SER A 121 15.41 3.91 0.09
N ASP A 122 16.51 3.32 -0.36
CA ASP A 122 16.51 2.54 -1.60
C ASP A 122 15.55 1.33 -1.53
N THR A 123 15.28 0.84 -0.32
CA THR A 123 14.24 -0.17 -0.06
C THR A 123 12.83 0.36 -0.35
N ALA A 124 12.51 1.58 0.10
CA ALA A 124 11.20 2.18 -0.17
C ALA A 124 11.03 2.48 -1.68
N VAL A 125 12.08 2.97 -2.34
CA VAL A 125 12.10 3.14 -3.80
C VAL A 125 11.83 1.82 -4.51
N SER A 126 12.56 0.76 -4.15
CA SER A 126 12.42 -0.57 -4.76
C SER A 126 11.01 -1.14 -4.61
N GLU A 127 10.39 -0.95 -3.45
CA GLU A 127 9.03 -1.42 -3.21
C GLU A 127 7.98 -0.62 -4.03
N LEU A 128 8.15 0.69 -4.16
CA LEU A 128 7.27 1.51 -4.99
C LEU A 128 7.42 1.15 -6.48
N LEU A 129 8.64 0.95 -6.97
CA LEU A 129 8.89 0.50 -8.34
C LEU A 129 8.29 -0.89 -8.60
N ARG A 130 8.37 -1.81 -7.64
CA ARG A 130 7.72 -3.12 -7.73
C ARG A 130 6.19 -2.99 -7.82
N GLN A 131 5.59 -2.06 -7.08
CA GLN A 131 4.15 -1.78 -7.17
C GLN A 131 3.77 -1.23 -8.55
N ILE A 132 4.59 -0.34 -9.12
CA ILE A 132 4.39 0.16 -10.50
C ILE A 132 4.45 -0.99 -11.51
N ASP A 133 5.45 -1.86 -11.42
CA ASP A 133 5.59 -2.97 -12.37
C ASP A 133 4.38 -3.91 -12.30
N VAL A 134 3.83 -4.17 -11.10
CA VAL A 134 2.58 -4.94 -10.94
C VAL A 134 1.41 -4.24 -11.63
N LEU A 135 1.25 -2.93 -11.43
CA LEU A 135 0.17 -2.16 -12.06
C LEU A 135 0.32 -2.12 -13.59
N GLN A 136 1.54 -2.00 -14.12
CA GLN A 136 1.81 -2.05 -15.56
C GLN A 136 1.42 -3.42 -16.14
N GLN A 137 1.80 -4.52 -15.48
CA GLN A 137 1.44 -5.87 -15.91
C GLN A 137 -0.07 -6.09 -15.91
N GLU A 138 -0.77 -5.62 -14.88
CA GLU A 138 -2.22 -5.69 -14.81
C GLU A 138 -2.88 -4.93 -15.96
N LEU A 139 -2.48 -3.68 -16.24
CA LEU A 139 -3.00 -2.90 -17.37
C LEU A 139 -2.72 -3.57 -18.72
N HIS A 140 -1.53 -4.14 -18.91
CA HIS A 140 -1.19 -4.87 -20.13
C HIS A 140 -2.08 -6.10 -20.32
N SER A 141 -2.33 -6.87 -19.25
CA SER A 141 -3.22 -8.04 -19.32
C SER A 141 -4.65 -7.68 -19.72
N MET A 142 -5.12 -6.49 -19.30
CA MET A 142 -6.43 -5.94 -19.65
C MET A 142 -6.50 -5.49 -21.11
N SER A 143 -5.36 -5.09 -21.70
CA SER A 143 -5.28 -4.72 -23.11
C SER A 143 -5.41 -5.92 -24.05
N THR A 144 -5.00 -7.11 -23.62
CA THR A 144 -4.93 -8.32 -24.45
C THR A 144 -6.17 -9.22 -24.36
N ALA A 145 -7.06 -8.99 -23.39
CA ALA A 145 -8.22 -9.84 -23.11
C ALA A 145 -9.47 -9.54 -23.99
N LYS A 146 -9.28 -8.98 -25.19
CA LYS A 146 -10.38 -8.66 -26.14
C LYS A 146 -10.41 -9.61 -27.32
#